data_AF-A0A0M2SQ24-F1
#
_entry.id   AF-A0A0M2SQ24-F1
#
_cell.length_a   1.000
_cell.length_b   1.000
_cell.length_c   1.000
_cell.angle_alpha   90.00
_cell.angle_beta   90.00
_cell.angle_gamma   90.00
#
_symmetry.space_group_name_H-M   'P 1'
#
loop_
_entity.id
_entity.type
_entity.pdbx_description
1 polymer ?
#
loop_
_entity_poly.entity_id
_entity_poly.type
_entity_poly.pdbx_seq_one_letter_code
_entity_poly.pdbx_strand_id
1 'polypeptide(L)'
;MPKEEKIKELGDYLKRLRKRKKLTAKELGELTGYSQSHISGIENGQKGRPNEEFLRKSLLSLSDSSHEYVKHIEDINEIFQHELITTEEFKSKFKDTFANKEAPSKYLRWGDEEKGYIKADVYDFPINDIEYMISDKFNDKFYKDNIIKSEDKKIITDSLNSMMLFRQEHALRVLADLEYEGLISEDTYNKFGWKYAPDVMIPKLKKE
;
A
#
# COMPACT_ATOMS: atom_id res chain seq x y z
N MET A 1 32.42 12.05 -12.15
CA MET A 1 32.09 13.06 -11.12
C MET A 1 32.95 12.81 -9.88
N PRO A 2 33.67 13.83 -9.36
CA PRO A 2 34.38 13.77 -8.08
C PRO A 2 33.46 13.40 -6.92
N LYS A 3 34.03 12.83 -5.85
CA LYS A 3 33.30 12.33 -4.69
C LYS A 3 32.49 13.42 -3.98
N GLU A 4 33.07 14.61 -3.86
CA GLU A 4 32.47 15.78 -3.23
C GLU A 4 31.26 16.28 -4.02
N GLU A 5 31.32 16.19 -5.35
CA GLU A 5 30.23 16.59 -6.24
C GLU A 5 29.05 15.60 -6.16
N LYS A 6 29.33 14.28 -6.08
CA LYS A 6 28.31 13.24 -5.80
C LYS A 6 27.58 13.50 -4.47
N ILE A 7 28.32 13.87 -3.42
CA ILE A 7 27.74 14.15 -2.09
C ILE A 7 26.84 15.38 -2.13
N LYS A 8 27.27 16.44 -2.83
CA LYS A 8 26.47 17.65 -2.99
C LYS A 8 25.20 17.38 -3.79
N GLU A 9 25.28 16.61 -4.86
CA GLU A 9 24.12 16.24 -5.67
C GLU A 9 23.08 15.43 -4.87
N LEU A 10 23.53 14.48 -4.05
CA LEU A 10 22.68 13.75 -3.11
C LEU A 10 21.98 14.67 -2.10
N GLY A 11 22.74 15.59 -1.50
CA GLY A 11 22.20 16.57 -0.57
C GLY A 11 21.11 17.42 -1.22
N ASP A 12 21.40 17.95 -2.41
CA ASP A 12 20.46 18.74 -3.20
C ASP A 12 19.21 17.92 -3.57
N TYR A 13 19.36 16.63 -3.88
CA TYR A 13 18.25 15.70 -4.15
C TYR A 13 17.34 15.49 -2.93
N LEU A 14 17.90 15.15 -1.77
CA LEU A 14 17.14 14.95 -0.53
C LEU A 14 16.43 16.25 -0.09
N LYS A 15 17.09 17.40 -0.27
CA LYS A 15 16.51 18.72 0.00
C LYS A 15 15.31 19.01 -0.88
N ARG A 16 15.35 18.64 -2.17
CA ARG A 16 14.22 18.77 -3.08
C ARG A 16 13.06 17.88 -2.64
N LEU A 17 13.31 16.63 -2.27
CA LEU A 17 12.29 15.71 -1.75
C LEU A 17 11.59 16.29 -0.52
N ARG A 18 12.35 16.71 0.48
CA ARG A 18 11.81 17.32 1.71
C ARG A 18 10.93 18.52 1.43
N LYS A 19 11.39 19.42 0.56
CA LYS A 19 10.62 20.62 0.17
C LYS A 19 9.33 20.27 -0.57
N ARG A 20 9.32 19.23 -1.42
CA ARG A 20 8.09 18.75 -2.08
C ARG A 20 7.05 18.26 -1.07
N LYS A 21 7.48 17.60 0.00
CA LYS A 21 6.62 17.21 1.14
C LYS A 21 6.26 18.38 2.07
N LYS A 22 6.67 19.61 1.74
CA LYS A 22 6.47 20.83 2.55
C LYS A 22 7.00 20.74 3.97
N LEU A 23 8.01 19.90 4.20
CA LEU A 23 8.65 19.74 5.51
C LEU A 23 9.82 20.72 5.67
N THR A 24 10.01 21.23 6.87
CA THR A 24 11.22 21.90 7.32
C THR A 24 12.31 20.87 7.68
N ALA A 25 13.57 21.29 7.73
CA ALA A 25 14.66 20.42 8.17
C ALA A 25 14.50 19.96 9.63
N LYS A 26 13.77 20.74 10.44
CA LYS A 26 13.42 20.38 11.81
C LYS A 26 12.41 19.24 11.84
N GLU A 27 11.31 19.37 11.09
CA GLU A 27 10.26 18.34 11.02
C GLU A 27 10.79 17.03 10.44
N LEU A 28 11.63 17.07 9.40
CA LEU A 28 12.27 15.85 8.92
C LEU A 28 13.20 15.23 9.99
N GLY A 29 13.90 16.06 10.76
CA GLY A 29 14.72 15.60 11.88
C GLY A 29 13.89 14.87 12.95
N GLU A 30 12.71 15.41 13.29
CA GLU A 30 11.77 14.79 14.22
C GLU A 30 11.25 13.43 13.70
N LEU A 31 10.90 13.33 12.42
CA LEU A 31 10.44 12.08 11.80
C LEU A 31 11.52 10.99 11.75
N THR A 32 12.78 11.40 11.63
CA THR A 32 13.91 10.49 11.40
C THR A 32 14.77 10.25 12.64
N GLY A 33 14.56 11.00 13.71
CA GLY A 33 15.37 10.96 14.93
C GLY A 33 16.76 11.60 14.78
N TYR A 34 16.95 12.49 13.81
CA TYR A 34 18.19 13.25 13.60
C TYR A 34 18.01 14.74 13.94
N SER A 35 19.09 15.43 14.28
CA SER A 35 19.01 16.88 14.53
C SER A 35 18.78 17.68 13.24
N GLN A 36 18.12 18.82 13.35
CA GLN A 36 17.96 19.77 12.23
C GLN A 36 19.30 20.18 11.60
N SER A 37 20.35 20.31 12.42
CA SER A 37 21.71 20.59 11.95
C SER A 37 22.32 19.42 11.17
N HIS A 38 22.01 18.17 11.54
CA HIS A 38 22.45 16.98 10.81
C HIS A 38 21.79 16.93 9.43
N ILE A 39 20.45 17.08 9.37
CA ILE A 39 19.68 17.14 8.12
C ILE A 39 20.26 18.22 7.19
N SER A 40 20.41 19.45 7.71
CA SER A 40 20.90 20.58 6.92
C SER A 40 22.35 20.37 6.45
N GLY A 41 23.20 19.76 7.26
CA GLY A 41 24.59 19.48 6.90
C GLY A 41 24.70 18.48 5.74
N ILE A 42 23.85 17.44 5.73
CA ILE A 42 23.77 16.48 4.63
C ILE A 42 23.21 17.15 3.36
N GLU A 43 22.10 17.86 3.49
CA GLU A 43 21.42 18.52 2.38
C GLU A 43 22.25 19.60 1.67
N ASN A 44 23.24 20.17 2.36
CA ASN A 44 24.14 21.17 1.79
C ASN A 44 25.52 20.59 1.42
N GLY A 45 25.70 19.26 1.49
CA GLY A 45 26.96 18.59 1.18
C GLY A 45 28.11 18.90 2.14
N GLN A 46 27.82 19.47 3.31
CA GLN A 46 28.79 19.83 4.35
C GLN A 46 29.15 18.64 5.25
N LYS A 47 28.25 17.65 5.33
CA LYS A 47 28.52 16.35 5.92
C LYS A 47 29.03 15.42 4.82
N GLY A 48 29.95 14.53 5.19
CA GLY A 48 30.41 13.48 4.29
C GLY A 48 29.29 12.52 3.87
N ARG A 49 29.67 11.43 3.21
CA ARG A 49 28.73 10.41 2.71
C ARG A 49 27.73 9.96 3.80
N PRO A 50 26.40 10.12 3.58
CA PRO A 50 25.39 9.66 4.52
C PRO A 50 25.46 8.13 4.68
N ASN A 51 25.13 7.63 5.88
CA ASN A 51 25.02 6.20 6.10
C ASN A 51 23.66 5.65 5.62
N GLU A 52 23.58 4.34 5.46
CA GLU A 52 22.38 3.66 4.97
C GLU A 52 21.17 3.89 5.88
N GLU A 53 21.36 3.92 7.20
CA GLU A 53 20.26 4.14 8.15
C GLU A 53 19.61 5.51 7.98
N PHE A 54 20.42 6.55 7.82
CA PHE A 54 19.97 7.91 7.57
C PHE A 54 19.14 7.97 6.28
N LEU A 55 19.66 7.38 5.21
CA LEU A 55 18.97 7.34 3.92
C LEU A 55 17.65 6.58 4.04
N ARG A 56 17.65 5.42 4.69
CA ARG A 56 16.45 4.61 4.92
C ARG A 56 15.36 5.40 5.64
N LYS A 57 15.69 6.00 6.78
CA LYS A 57 14.73 6.76 7.59
C LYS A 57 14.23 8.00 6.84
N SER A 58 15.13 8.70 6.16
CA SER A 58 14.79 9.90 5.37
C SER A 58 13.88 9.56 4.21
N LEU A 59 14.26 8.59 3.38
CA LEU A 59 13.45 8.16 2.23
C LEU A 59 12.09 7.62 2.69
N LEU A 60 12.04 6.84 3.79
CA LEU A 60 10.79 6.35 4.36
C LEU A 60 9.86 7.51 4.77
N SER A 61 10.40 8.57 5.36
CA SER A 61 9.64 9.76 5.78
C SER A 61 9.27 10.67 4.61
N LEU A 62 9.94 10.50 3.47
CA LEU A 62 9.81 11.34 2.27
C LEU A 62 9.13 10.61 1.11
N SER A 63 8.60 9.41 1.32
CA SER A 63 7.87 8.63 0.32
C SER A 63 6.45 8.37 0.81
N ASP A 64 5.46 8.63 -0.05
CA ASP A 64 4.05 8.33 0.27
C ASP A 64 3.68 6.89 -0.10
N SER A 65 4.46 6.25 -0.96
CA SER A 65 4.28 4.87 -1.40
C SER A 65 5.61 4.15 -1.52
N SER A 66 5.56 2.82 -1.62
CA SER A 66 6.77 2.05 -1.91
C SER A 66 7.30 2.27 -3.33
N HIS A 67 6.45 2.66 -4.27
CA HIS A 67 6.91 3.05 -5.61
C HIS A 67 7.78 4.31 -5.55
N GLU A 68 7.33 5.36 -4.85
CA GLU A 68 8.14 6.57 -4.65
C GLU A 68 9.46 6.23 -3.98
N TYR A 69 9.42 5.39 -2.95
CA TYR A 69 10.63 4.97 -2.24
C TYR A 69 11.62 4.22 -3.13
N VAL A 70 11.16 3.22 -3.89
CA VAL A 70 12.01 2.45 -4.82
C VAL A 70 12.61 3.36 -5.87
N LYS A 71 11.80 4.24 -6.46
CA LYS A 71 12.28 5.26 -7.39
C LYS A 71 13.37 6.13 -6.77
N HIS A 72 13.21 6.54 -5.51
CA HIS A 72 14.24 7.35 -4.85
C HIS A 72 15.55 6.60 -4.61
N ILE A 73 15.50 5.27 -4.39
CA ILE A 73 16.71 4.45 -4.34
C ILE A 73 17.38 4.39 -5.70
N GLU A 74 16.60 4.20 -6.77
CA GLU A 74 17.11 4.16 -8.14
C GLU A 74 17.79 5.48 -8.51
N ASP A 75 17.11 6.61 -8.27
CA ASP A 75 17.66 7.96 -8.47
C ASP A 75 18.98 8.16 -7.69
N ILE A 76 19.06 7.67 -6.46
CA ILE A 76 20.29 7.74 -5.64
C ILE A 76 21.38 6.81 -6.17
N ASN A 77 21.02 5.61 -6.63
CA ASN A 77 21.96 4.66 -7.20
C ASN A 77 22.53 5.13 -8.54
N GLU A 78 21.78 5.92 -9.32
CA GLU A 78 22.31 6.60 -10.49
C GLU A 78 23.41 7.62 -10.12
N ILE A 79 23.19 8.42 -9.07
CA ILE A 79 24.19 9.39 -8.58
C ILE A 79 25.49 8.69 -8.12
N PHE A 80 25.35 7.54 -7.45
CA PHE A 80 26.49 6.82 -6.87
C PHE A 80 26.96 5.61 -7.67
N GLN A 81 26.40 5.33 -8.83
CA GLN A 81 26.73 4.14 -9.64
C GLN A 81 26.64 2.84 -8.81
N HIS A 82 25.56 2.69 -8.05
CA HIS A 82 25.30 1.57 -7.13
C HIS A 82 26.28 1.38 -5.96
N GLU A 83 27.19 2.32 -5.71
CA GLU A 83 28.13 2.22 -4.59
C GLU A 83 27.49 2.48 -3.22
N LEU A 84 26.30 3.08 -3.16
CA LEU A 84 25.71 3.65 -1.93
C LEU A 84 24.68 2.76 -1.24
N ILE A 85 23.81 2.10 -2.02
CA ILE A 85 22.70 1.29 -1.51
C ILE A 85 22.65 -0.03 -2.29
N THR A 86 22.73 -1.16 -1.59
CA THR A 86 22.42 -2.48 -2.14
C THR A 86 20.90 -2.63 -2.25
N THR A 87 20.40 -2.79 -3.48
CA THR A 87 18.96 -2.78 -3.78
C THR A 87 18.21 -3.90 -3.05
N GLU A 88 18.86 -5.04 -2.86
CA GLU A 88 18.30 -6.27 -2.29
C GLU A 88 18.04 -6.17 -0.78
N GLU A 89 18.99 -5.65 0.00
CA GLU A 89 18.83 -5.47 1.45
C GLU A 89 17.81 -4.38 1.78
N PHE A 90 17.79 -3.33 0.97
CA PHE A 90 16.91 -2.19 1.18
C PHE A 90 15.46 -2.48 0.75
N LYS A 91 15.25 -3.28 -0.31
CA LYS A 91 13.91 -3.76 -0.73
C LYS A 91 13.28 -4.73 0.27
N SER A 92 14.08 -5.65 0.85
CA SER A 92 13.56 -6.67 1.78
C SER A 92 13.02 -6.09 3.09
N LYS A 93 13.76 -5.16 3.74
CA LYS A 93 13.34 -4.50 5.00
C LYS A 93 12.17 -3.54 4.83
N PHE A 94 11.85 -3.16 3.59
CA PHE A 94 10.84 -2.14 3.29
C PHE A 94 9.44 -2.72 3.00
N LYS A 95 9.41 -3.98 2.52
CA LYS A 95 8.18 -4.74 2.24
C LYS A 95 7.22 -4.78 3.43
N ASP A 96 7.75 -4.84 4.66
CA ASP A 96 6.94 -4.90 5.90
C ASP A 96 6.38 -3.55 6.35
N THR A 97 7.03 -2.44 5.97
CA THR A 97 6.66 -1.10 6.47
C THR A 97 5.47 -0.51 5.72
N PHE A 98 5.39 -0.76 4.41
CA PHE A 98 4.26 -0.28 3.58
C PHE A 98 3.13 -1.29 3.47
N ALA A 99 3.39 -2.60 3.56
CA ALA A 99 2.34 -3.64 3.54
C ALA A 99 1.23 -3.41 4.58
N ASN A 100 1.52 -2.70 5.66
CA ASN A 100 0.57 -2.36 6.72
C ASN A 100 -0.15 -1.00 6.52
N LYS A 101 0.22 -0.19 5.51
CA LYS A 101 -0.31 1.17 5.29
C LYS A 101 -1.16 1.33 4.03
N GLU A 102 -0.87 0.62 2.93
CA GLU A 102 -1.72 0.72 1.73
C GLU A 102 -2.77 -0.38 1.65
N ALA A 103 -3.86 -0.13 0.90
CA ALA A 103 -4.94 -1.09 0.68
C ALA A 103 -4.43 -2.36 -0.03
N PRO A 104 -4.78 -3.58 0.43
CA PRO A 104 -4.35 -4.85 -0.18
C PRO A 104 -4.58 -4.94 -1.69
N SER A 105 -5.57 -4.20 -2.21
CA SER A 105 -5.86 -4.11 -3.64
C SER A 105 -4.76 -3.46 -4.48
N LYS A 106 -3.80 -2.75 -3.89
CA LYS A 106 -2.71 -2.07 -4.62
C LYS A 106 -1.43 -2.90 -4.80
N TYR A 107 -1.36 -4.09 -4.21
CA TYR A 107 -0.13 -4.90 -4.19
C TYR A 107 -0.15 -6.05 -5.18
N LEU A 108 0.59 -5.97 -6.29
CA LEU A 108 0.83 -7.18 -7.08
C LEU A 108 1.87 -8.03 -6.36
N ARG A 109 1.47 -9.23 -5.90
CA ARG A 109 2.38 -10.22 -5.31
C ARG A 109 2.48 -11.41 -6.25
N TRP A 110 3.69 -11.80 -6.60
CA TRP A 110 3.93 -13.00 -7.40
C TRP A 110 5.22 -13.68 -6.95
N GLY A 111 5.25 -14.99 -7.01
CA GLY A 111 6.37 -15.76 -6.50
C GLY A 111 6.21 -17.23 -6.80
N ASP A 112 7.29 -17.95 -6.56
CA ASP A 112 7.33 -19.39 -6.61
C ASP A 112 7.64 -19.85 -5.18
N GLU A 113 6.62 -20.42 -4.53
CA GLU A 113 6.73 -20.88 -3.14
C GLU A 113 7.79 -21.99 -3.00
N GLU A 114 7.93 -22.86 -4.01
CA GLU A 114 8.93 -23.94 -4.01
C GLU A 114 10.35 -23.40 -4.16
N LYS A 115 10.52 -22.29 -4.89
CA LYS A 115 11.82 -21.62 -5.08
C LYS A 115 12.11 -20.53 -4.06
N GLY A 116 11.22 -20.34 -3.06
CA GLY A 116 11.46 -19.51 -1.89
C GLY A 116 11.58 -18.01 -2.16
N TYR A 117 11.03 -17.49 -3.28
CA TYR A 117 11.02 -16.05 -3.54
C TYR A 117 9.62 -15.51 -3.81
N ILE A 118 9.33 -14.37 -3.19
CA ILE A 118 8.09 -13.62 -3.37
C ILE A 118 8.47 -12.20 -3.78
N LYS A 119 8.18 -11.85 -5.02
CA LYS A 119 8.26 -10.48 -5.53
C LYS A 119 6.95 -9.75 -5.22
N ALA A 120 7.06 -8.44 -5.02
CA ALA A 120 5.90 -7.60 -4.81
C ALA A 120 6.15 -6.21 -5.39
N ASP A 121 5.20 -5.74 -6.18
CA ASP A 121 5.13 -4.37 -6.69
C ASP A 121 3.88 -3.70 -6.10
N VAL A 122 3.94 -2.38 -5.94
CA VAL A 122 2.84 -1.58 -5.42
C VAL A 122 2.52 -0.51 -6.43
N TYR A 123 1.23 -0.40 -6.74
CA TYR A 123 0.70 0.52 -7.74
C TYR A 123 -0.04 1.67 -7.05
N ASP A 124 -0.08 2.84 -7.68
CA ASP A 124 -0.89 3.96 -7.22
C ASP A 124 -2.40 3.72 -7.39
N PHE A 125 -2.78 2.75 -8.24
CA PHE A 125 -4.14 2.26 -8.46
C PHE A 125 -4.37 0.82 -7.92
N PRO A 126 -5.62 0.40 -7.66
CA PRO A 126 -5.92 -0.89 -7.04
C PRO A 126 -5.87 -2.06 -8.05
N ILE A 127 -4.65 -2.47 -8.41
CA ILE A 127 -4.35 -3.53 -9.39
C ILE A 127 -5.04 -4.89 -9.15
N ASN A 128 -5.39 -5.23 -7.91
CA ASN A 128 -6.09 -6.48 -7.54
C ASN A 128 -7.57 -6.28 -7.19
N ASP A 129 -8.14 -5.10 -7.44
CA ASP A 129 -9.57 -4.88 -7.29
C ASP A 129 -10.26 -5.24 -8.61
N ILE A 130 -11.02 -6.34 -8.60
CA ILE A 130 -11.68 -6.86 -9.81
C ILE A 130 -12.67 -5.84 -10.39
N GLU A 131 -13.39 -5.10 -9.53
CA GLU A 131 -14.36 -4.10 -10.00
C GLU A 131 -13.64 -2.95 -10.70
N TYR A 132 -12.51 -2.49 -10.14
CA TYR A 132 -11.63 -1.52 -10.81
C TYR A 132 -11.08 -2.06 -12.14
N MET A 133 -10.55 -3.29 -12.14
CA MET A 133 -9.94 -3.92 -13.31
C MET A 133 -10.93 -4.10 -14.47
N ILE A 134 -12.18 -4.43 -14.17
CA ILE A 134 -13.23 -4.70 -15.17
C ILE A 134 -13.85 -3.39 -15.67
N SER A 135 -14.02 -2.40 -14.81
CA SER A 135 -14.61 -1.10 -15.16
C SER A 135 -13.69 -0.17 -15.96
N ASP A 136 -12.37 -0.41 -15.93
CA ASP A 136 -11.40 0.34 -16.73
C ASP A 136 -11.63 0.13 -18.24
N LYS A 137 -11.98 1.23 -18.92
CA LYS A 137 -12.28 1.27 -20.36
C LYS A 137 -11.02 1.32 -21.23
N PHE A 138 -9.87 1.67 -20.66
CA PHE A 138 -8.61 1.82 -21.37
C PHE A 138 -7.70 0.60 -21.25
N ASN A 139 -8.12 -0.40 -20.48
CA ASN A 139 -7.32 -1.56 -20.15
C ASN A 139 -8.12 -2.85 -20.40
N ASP A 140 -7.97 -3.40 -21.59
CA ASP A 140 -8.60 -4.66 -21.97
C ASP A 140 -8.23 -5.78 -21.00
N LYS A 141 -9.22 -6.62 -20.68
CA LYS A 141 -9.05 -7.80 -19.82
C LYS A 141 -9.26 -9.04 -20.65
N PHE A 142 -8.53 -10.08 -20.30
CA PHE A 142 -8.49 -11.33 -21.06
C PHE A 142 -8.82 -12.51 -20.15
N TYR A 143 -9.55 -13.47 -20.70
CA TYR A 143 -9.72 -14.80 -20.13
C TYR A 143 -9.30 -15.84 -21.17
N LYS A 144 -8.24 -16.60 -20.88
CA LYS A 144 -7.66 -17.59 -21.82
C LYS A 144 -7.41 -16.96 -23.21
N ASP A 145 -6.68 -15.84 -23.23
CA ASP A 145 -6.34 -15.07 -24.43
C ASP A 145 -7.52 -14.47 -25.22
N ASN A 146 -8.75 -14.54 -24.70
CA ASN A 146 -9.92 -13.90 -25.29
C ASN A 146 -10.26 -12.61 -24.54
N ILE A 147 -10.48 -11.52 -25.28
CA ILE A 147 -10.90 -10.23 -24.71
C ILE A 147 -12.29 -10.40 -24.07
N ILE A 148 -12.41 -9.97 -22.81
CA ILE A 148 -13.68 -9.89 -22.07
C ILE A 148 -14.43 -8.65 -22.57
N LYS A 149 -15.55 -8.87 -23.28
CA LYS A 149 -16.35 -7.79 -23.87
C LYS A 149 -17.15 -7.04 -22.82
N SER A 150 -17.69 -5.89 -23.18
CA SER A 150 -18.47 -5.03 -22.27
C SER A 150 -19.68 -5.75 -21.67
N GLU A 151 -20.34 -6.61 -22.45
CA GLU A 151 -21.47 -7.43 -22.01
C GLU A 151 -21.01 -8.45 -20.95
N ASP A 152 -19.89 -9.13 -21.20
CA ASP A 152 -19.31 -10.12 -20.28
C ASP A 152 -18.82 -9.46 -18.99
N LYS A 153 -18.20 -8.28 -19.10
CA LYS A 153 -17.79 -7.45 -17.96
C LYS A 153 -18.97 -7.18 -17.02
N LYS A 154 -20.13 -6.78 -17.57
CA LYS A 154 -21.35 -6.56 -16.78
C LYS A 154 -21.82 -7.83 -16.09
N ILE A 155 -21.84 -8.96 -16.82
CA ILE A 155 -22.26 -10.26 -16.27
C ILE A 155 -21.35 -10.67 -15.10
N ILE A 156 -20.04 -10.47 -15.21
CA ILE A 156 -19.08 -10.78 -14.13
C ILE A 156 -19.36 -9.92 -12.90
N THR A 157 -19.50 -8.59 -13.06
CA THR A 157 -19.82 -7.68 -11.95
C THR A 157 -21.14 -8.04 -11.28
N ASP A 158 -22.21 -8.26 -12.04
CA ASP A 158 -23.52 -8.63 -11.49
C ASP A 158 -23.46 -9.97 -10.72
N SER A 159 -22.69 -10.93 -11.23
CA SER A 159 -22.50 -12.24 -10.59
C SER A 159 -21.75 -12.12 -9.26
N LEU A 160 -20.70 -11.31 -9.21
CA LEU A 160 -19.93 -11.05 -7.98
C LEU A 160 -20.78 -10.33 -6.94
N ASN A 161 -21.53 -9.30 -7.34
CA ASN A 161 -22.44 -8.56 -6.46
C ASN A 161 -23.51 -9.48 -5.87
N SER A 162 -24.15 -10.30 -6.70
CA SER A 162 -25.16 -11.26 -6.26
C SER A 162 -24.59 -12.28 -5.27
N MET A 163 -23.38 -12.79 -5.53
CA MET A 163 -22.69 -13.72 -4.63
C MET A 163 -22.31 -13.06 -3.29
N MET A 164 -21.91 -11.78 -3.30
CA MET A 164 -21.61 -11.03 -2.08
C MET A 164 -22.87 -10.82 -1.24
N LEU A 165 -23.96 -10.39 -1.87
CA LEU A 165 -25.26 -10.21 -1.20
C LEU A 165 -25.76 -11.53 -0.60
N PHE A 166 -25.72 -12.63 -1.36
CA PHE A 166 -26.11 -13.94 -0.85
C PHE A 166 -25.31 -14.36 0.40
N ARG A 167 -23.99 -14.14 0.40
CA ARG A 167 -23.14 -14.44 1.58
C ARG A 167 -23.52 -13.60 2.79
N GLN A 168 -23.86 -12.33 2.60
CA GLN A 168 -24.31 -11.44 3.67
C GLN A 168 -25.66 -11.88 4.23
N GLU A 169 -26.64 -12.15 3.36
CA GLU A 169 -27.97 -12.63 3.76
C GLU A 169 -27.87 -13.94 4.54
N HIS A 170 -27.08 -14.89 4.05
CA HIS A 170 -26.86 -16.16 4.74
C HIS A 170 -26.24 -15.95 6.13
N ALA A 171 -25.21 -15.11 6.25
CA ALA A 171 -24.58 -14.80 7.53
C ALA A 171 -25.57 -14.18 8.53
N LEU A 172 -26.42 -13.25 8.07
CA LEU A 172 -27.44 -12.62 8.90
C LEU A 172 -28.51 -13.61 9.37
N ARG A 173 -28.95 -14.53 8.51
CA ARG A 173 -29.89 -15.59 8.89
C ARG A 173 -29.32 -16.49 9.97
N VAL A 174 -28.09 -16.97 9.80
CA VAL A 174 -27.40 -17.79 10.81
C VAL A 174 -27.28 -17.03 12.14
N LEU A 175 -26.92 -15.75 12.11
CA LEU A 175 -26.85 -14.93 13.34
C LEU A 175 -28.23 -14.79 14.00
N ALA A 176 -29.30 -14.60 13.22
CA ALA A 176 -30.66 -14.50 13.76
C ALA A 176 -31.12 -15.82 14.40
N ASP A 177 -30.84 -16.95 13.75
CA ASP A 177 -31.20 -18.28 14.28
C ASP A 177 -30.46 -18.56 15.60
N LEU A 178 -29.17 -18.24 15.68
CA LEU A 178 -28.38 -18.40 16.91
C LEU A 178 -28.88 -17.51 18.07
N GLU A 179 -29.35 -16.30 17.78
CA GLU A 179 -29.93 -15.40 18.79
C GLU A 179 -31.28 -15.93 19.27
N TYR A 180 -32.12 -16.37 18.34
CA TYR A 180 -33.43 -16.95 18.63
C TYR A 180 -33.32 -18.21 19.51
N GLU A 181 -32.33 -19.07 19.25
CA GLU A 181 -32.03 -20.25 20.08
C GLU A 181 -31.36 -19.92 21.43
N GLY A 182 -31.05 -18.64 21.68
CA GLY A 182 -30.38 -18.18 22.91
C GLY A 182 -28.91 -18.59 23.00
N LEU A 183 -28.29 -19.00 21.89
CA LEU A 183 -26.88 -19.39 21.82
C LEU A 183 -25.95 -18.17 21.76
N ILE A 184 -26.45 -17.02 21.30
CA ILE A 184 -25.77 -15.72 21.36
C ILE A 184 -26.70 -14.64 21.92
N SER A 185 -26.12 -13.57 22.48
CA SER A 185 -26.89 -12.43 22.98
C SER A 185 -27.34 -11.49 21.84
N GLU A 186 -28.40 -10.71 22.08
CA GLU A 186 -28.85 -9.63 21.20
C GLU A 186 -27.71 -8.61 20.92
N ASP A 187 -26.87 -8.31 21.91
CA ASP A 187 -25.70 -7.44 21.72
C ASP A 187 -24.68 -8.06 20.75
N THR A 188 -24.44 -9.37 20.85
CA THR A 188 -23.57 -10.12 19.94
C THR A 188 -24.16 -10.13 18.52
N TYR A 189 -25.45 -10.42 18.39
CA TYR A 189 -26.18 -10.35 17.12
C TYR A 189 -26.04 -8.98 16.47
N ASN A 190 -26.36 -7.90 17.20
CA ASN A 190 -26.27 -6.54 16.68
C ASN A 190 -24.84 -6.23 16.23
N LYS A 191 -23.84 -6.44 17.09
CA LYS A 191 -22.43 -6.18 16.78
C LYS A 191 -21.96 -6.87 15.50
N PHE A 192 -22.33 -8.13 15.28
CA PHE A 192 -21.94 -8.86 14.07
C PHE A 192 -22.87 -8.58 12.88
N GLY A 193 -24.14 -8.28 13.10
CA GLY A 193 -25.11 -7.93 12.05
C GLY A 193 -24.72 -6.66 11.30
N TRP A 194 -24.28 -5.61 12.01
CA TRP A 194 -23.78 -4.36 11.42
C TRP A 194 -22.60 -4.57 10.46
N LYS A 195 -21.81 -5.65 10.63
CA LYS A 195 -20.69 -5.99 9.73
C LYS A 195 -21.16 -6.51 8.37
N TYR A 196 -22.31 -7.17 8.32
CA TYR A 196 -22.82 -7.82 7.10
C TYR A 196 -23.92 -7.01 6.41
N ALA A 197 -24.51 -6.02 7.08
CA ALA A 197 -25.49 -5.10 6.53
C ALA A 197 -25.43 -3.74 7.23
N PRO A 198 -24.45 -2.88 6.90
CA PRO A 198 -24.33 -1.56 7.51
C PRO A 198 -25.50 -0.62 7.18
N ASP A 199 -26.18 -0.84 6.05
CA ASP A 199 -27.25 0.05 5.54
C ASP A 199 -28.66 -0.59 5.52
N VAL A 200 -28.79 -1.89 5.86
CA VAL A 200 -30.11 -2.51 5.99
C VAL A 200 -30.54 -2.32 7.43
N MET A 201 -31.45 -1.36 7.68
CA MET A 201 -32.21 -1.34 8.93
C MET A 201 -32.80 -2.74 9.12
N ILE A 202 -32.23 -3.51 10.07
CA ILE A 202 -32.71 -4.82 10.46
C ILE A 202 -34.20 -4.66 10.76
N PRO A 203 -35.12 -5.21 9.94
CA PRO A 203 -36.53 -5.16 10.26
C PRO A 203 -36.67 -5.93 11.57
N LYS A 204 -36.99 -5.22 12.66
CA LYS A 204 -37.34 -5.86 13.93
C LYS A 204 -38.44 -6.87 13.63
N LEU A 205 -38.11 -8.15 13.61
CA LEU A 205 -39.10 -9.21 13.63
C LEU A 205 -39.93 -8.95 14.88
N LYS A 206 -41.17 -8.49 14.66
CA LYS A 206 -42.14 -8.35 15.74
C LYS A 206 -42.33 -9.75 16.31
N LYS A 207 -41.92 -9.95 17.57
CA LYS A 207 -42.32 -11.11 18.36
C LYS A 207 -43.85 -11.06 18.45
N GLU A 208 -44.51 -12.05 17.86
CA GLU A 208 -45.91 -12.40 18.14
C GLU A 208 -46.01 -13.11 19.50
#